data_AF-A0A413UHZ3-F1
#
_entry.id   AF-A0A413UHZ3-F1
#
_cell.length_a   1.000
_cell.length_b   1.000
_cell.length_c   1.000
_cell.angle_alpha   90.00
_cell.angle_beta   90.00
_cell.angle_gamma   90.00
#
_symmetry.space_group_name_H-M   'P 1'
#
loop_
_entity.id
_entity.type
_entity.pdbx_description
1 polymer ?
#
loop_
_entity_poly.entity_id
_entity_poly.type
_entity_poly.pdbx_seq_one_letter_code
_entity_poly.pdbx_strand_id
1 'polypeptide(L)'
;MEITNCEQYVLAELDYEQRRNERLEAENNKLAKQLKSMTKRAASYYETITRPKTPIEALADRVMREEMLTRFSYAEVTGVEDLYTGKTLDFDEWCHQAVRLKQLPDGISEETLIQFMRDDLKAIYDAEVAKCTE
;
A
#
# COMPACT_ATOMS: atom_id res chain seq x y z
N MET A 1 24.06 4.03 54.52
CA MET A 1 23.80 4.94 55.66
C MET A 1 22.77 4.23 56.52
N GLU A 2 23.11 3.81 57.74
CA GLU A 2 22.09 3.30 58.66
C GLU A 2 21.20 4.48 59.07
N ILE A 3 19.89 4.34 58.82
CA ILE A 3 18.91 5.38 59.13
C ILE A 3 18.58 5.25 60.62
N THR A 4 18.96 6.25 61.40
CA THR A 4 18.87 6.20 62.88
C THR A 4 17.78 7.11 63.45
N ASN A 5 17.21 8.01 62.64
CA ASN A 5 16.10 8.88 63.03
C ASN A 5 15.15 9.20 61.85
N CYS A 6 14.00 9.81 62.16
CA CYS A 6 12.95 10.13 61.19
C CYS A 6 13.39 11.17 60.16
N GLU A 7 14.20 12.15 60.54
CA GLU A 7 14.70 13.19 59.63
C GLU A 7 15.63 12.61 58.56
N GLN A 8 16.52 11.68 58.93
CA GLN A 8 17.39 10.97 58.00
C GLN A 8 16.59 10.10 57.03
N TYR A 9 15.47 9.50 57.47
CA TYR A 9 14.57 8.74 56.60
C TYR A 9 13.92 9.63 55.55
N VAL A 10 13.34 10.76 55.96
CA VAL A 10 12.68 11.70 55.05
C VAL A 10 13.66 12.27 54.02
N LEU A 11 14.90 12.60 54.43
CA LEU A 11 15.92 13.08 53.51
C LEU A 11 16.37 12.01 52.51
N ALA A 12 16.47 10.74 52.93
CA ALA A 12 16.80 9.64 52.03
C ALA A 12 15.70 9.38 50.99
N GLU A 13 14.43 9.46 51.39
CA GLU A 13 13.29 9.32 50.47
C GLU A 13 13.23 10.48 49.48
N LEU A 14 13.49 11.70 49.93
CA LEU A 14 13.53 12.88 49.06
C LEU A 14 14.64 12.78 48.00
N ASP A 15 15.85 12.35 48.39
CA ASP A 15 16.96 12.11 47.46
C ASP A 15 16.62 10.97 46.46
N TYR A 16 15.97 9.91 46.93
CA TYR A 16 15.51 8.82 46.07
C TYR A 16 14.52 9.30 45.00
N GLU A 17 13.49 10.04 45.42
CA GLU A 17 12.47 10.56 44.50
C GLU A 17 13.05 11.64 43.58
N GLN A 18 14.01 12.45 44.05
CA GLN A 18 14.73 13.40 43.20
C GLN A 18 15.49 12.69 42.08
N ARG A 19 16.29 11.66 42.40
CA ARG A 19 17.00 10.86 41.38
C ARG A 19 16.05 10.13 40.44
N ARG A 20 14.87 9.72 40.92
CA ARG A 20 13.83 9.12 40.08
C ARG A 20 13.28 10.15 39.09
N ASN A 21 12.97 11.36 39.54
CA ASN A 21 12.50 12.44 38.68
C ASN A 21 13.54 12.81 37.62
N GLU A 22 14.82 12.91 37.99
CA GLU A 22 15.92 13.17 37.04
C GLU A 22 16.01 12.08 35.95
N ARG A 23 15.87 10.81 36.33
CA ARG A 23 15.84 9.69 35.36
C ARG A 23 14.64 9.79 34.42
N LEU A 24 13.46 10.07 34.95
CA LEU A 24 12.24 10.22 34.15
C LEU A 24 12.33 11.40 33.20
N GLU A 25 12.91 12.52 33.62
CA GLU A 25 13.14 13.68 32.76
C GLU A 25 14.12 13.37 31.63
N ALA A 26 15.21 12.64 31.92
CA ALA A 26 16.15 12.19 30.90
C ALA A 26 15.49 11.24 29.88
N GLU A 27 14.64 10.32 30.34
CA GLU A 27 13.88 9.42 29.48
C GLU A 27 12.84 10.16 28.63
N ASN A 28 12.08 11.09 29.21
CA ASN A 28 11.15 11.95 28.48
C ASN A 28 11.85 12.75 27.40
N ASN A 29 13.01 13.35 27.72
CA ASN A 29 13.81 14.08 26.75
C ASN A 29 14.32 13.18 25.61
N LYS A 30 14.68 11.92 25.90
CA LYS A 30 15.07 10.95 24.89
C LYS A 30 13.89 10.57 23.99
N LEU A 31 12.73 10.26 24.57
CA LEU A 31 11.52 9.90 23.84
C LEU A 31 11.02 11.06 22.97
N ALA A 32 11.03 12.29 23.50
CA ALA A 32 10.65 13.49 22.74
C ALA A 32 11.54 13.69 21.50
N LYS A 33 12.86 13.45 21.61
CA LYS A 33 13.78 13.51 20.47
C LYS A 33 13.48 12.42 19.45
N GLN A 34 13.19 11.20 19.89
CA GLN A 34 12.83 10.08 19.01
C GLN A 34 11.52 10.37 18.27
N LEU A 35 10.50 10.84 18.97
CA LEU A 35 9.21 11.21 18.39
C LEU A 35 9.39 12.29 17.33
N LYS A 36 10.12 13.37 17.64
CA LYS A 36 10.41 14.45 16.68
C LYS A 36 11.08 13.92 15.40
N SER A 37 12.02 12.99 15.54
CA SER A 37 12.68 12.35 14.40
C SER A 37 11.71 11.52 13.55
N MET A 38 10.88 10.69 14.21
CA MET A 38 9.87 9.87 13.53
C MET A 38 8.83 10.71 12.82
N THR A 39 8.33 11.79 13.46
CA THR A 39 7.39 12.72 12.84
C THR A 39 7.99 13.39 11.60
N LYS A 40 9.26 13.82 11.66
CA LYS A 40 9.93 14.40 10.49
C LYS A 40 10.05 13.40 9.34
N ARG A 41 10.38 12.14 9.64
CA ARG A 41 10.49 11.07 8.64
C ARG A 41 9.13 10.75 8.01
N ALA A 42 8.08 10.65 8.83
CA ALA A 42 6.72 10.42 8.36
C ALA A 42 6.25 11.56 7.44
N ALA A 43 6.50 12.81 7.81
CA ALA A 43 6.17 13.97 6.97
C ALA A 43 6.89 13.93 5.60
N SER A 44 8.17 13.57 5.59
CA SER A 44 8.93 13.43 4.34
C SER A 44 8.39 12.31 3.43
N TYR A 45 7.98 11.18 4.00
CA TYR A 45 7.33 10.12 3.22
C TYR A 45 5.97 10.55 2.67
N TYR A 46 5.16 11.21 3.50
CA TYR A 46 3.88 11.74 3.07
C TYR A 46 4.03 12.71 1.90
N GLU A 47 4.98 13.66 2.00
CA GLU A 47 5.29 14.59 0.92
C GLU A 47 5.72 13.87 -0.37
N THR A 48 6.54 12.83 -0.25
CA THR A 48 7.00 12.05 -1.41
C THR A 48 5.87 11.28 -2.10
N ILE A 49 4.92 10.75 -1.33
CA ILE A 49 3.81 9.95 -1.87
C ILE A 49 2.69 10.84 -2.43
N THR A 50 2.48 12.02 -1.84
CA THR A 50 1.37 12.91 -2.20
C THR A 50 1.76 13.98 -3.21
N ARG A 51 3.05 14.23 -3.44
CA ARG A 51 3.47 15.14 -4.51
C ARG A 51 2.98 14.63 -5.87
N PRO A 52 2.74 15.54 -6.83
CA PRO A 52 2.55 15.15 -8.21
C PRO A 52 3.70 14.26 -8.69
N LYS A 53 3.35 13.20 -9.44
CA LYS A 53 4.33 12.35 -10.09
C LYS A 53 5.11 13.17 -11.11
N THR A 54 6.42 12.92 -11.18
CA THR A 54 7.25 13.45 -12.25
C THR A 54 6.85 12.80 -13.58
N PRO A 55 7.18 13.41 -14.73
CA PRO A 55 6.87 12.82 -16.03
C PRO A 55 7.42 11.40 -16.22
N ILE A 56 8.62 11.10 -15.69
CA ILE A 56 9.22 9.77 -15.80
C ILE A 56 8.48 8.73 -14.93
N GLU A 57 8.02 9.11 -13.74
CA GLU A 57 7.20 8.25 -12.87
C GLU A 57 5.84 7.95 -13.50
N ALA A 58 5.18 8.97 -14.07
CA ALA A 58 3.91 8.79 -14.76
C ALA A 58 4.05 7.91 -16.03
N LEU A 59 5.17 8.02 -16.75
CA LEU A 59 5.48 7.12 -17.86
C LEU A 59 5.73 5.69 -17.37
N ALA A 60 6.51 5.54 -16.30
CA ALA A 60 6.80 4.23 -15.72
C ALA A 60 5.53 3.52 -15.25
N ASP A 61 4.59 4.22 -14.60
CA ASP A 61 3.31 3.63 -14.19
C ASP A 61 2.51 3.12 -15.39
N ARG A 62 2.45 3.92 -16.46
CA ARG A 62 1.71 3.56 -17.67
C ARG A 62 2.31 2.34 -18.35
N VAL A 63 3.61 2.37 -18.60
CA VAL A 63 4.33 1.24 -19.22
C VAL A 63 4.21 0.00 -18.36
N MET A 64 4.32 0.13 -17.03
CA MET A 64 4.14 -1.01 -16.12
C MET A 64 2.73 -1.61 -16.25
N ARG A 65 1.69 -0.78 -16.34
CA ARG A 65 0.31 -1.27 -16.52
C ARG A 65 0.10 -1.95 -17.87
N GLU A 66 0.59 -1.35 -18.95
CA GLU A 66 0.55 -1.94 -20.29
C GLU A 66 1.25 -3.32 -20.30
N GLU A 67 2.46 -3.40 -19.75
CA GLU A 67 3.22 -4.65 -19.65
C GLU A 67 2.53 -5.70 -18.76
N MET A 68 1.87 -5.27 -17.67
CA MET A 68 1.09 -6.16 -16.81
C MET A 68 -0.10 -6.76 -17.58
N LEU A 69 -0.81 -5.99 -18.41
CA LEU A 69 -1.87 -6.49 -19.28
C LEU A 69 -1.32 -7.52 -20.26
N THR A 70 -0.28 -7.17 -21.02
CA THR A 70 0.29 -8.04 -22.04
C THR A 70 0.85 -9.34 -21.45
N ARG A 71 1.48 -9.25 -20.27
CA ARG A 71 2.13 -10.41 -19.65
C ARG A 71 1.15 -11.32 -18.93
N PHE A 72 0.18 -10.76 -18.20
CA PHE A 72 -0.69 -11.50 -17.29
C PHE A 72 -2.15 -11.55 -17.70
N SER A 73 -2.50 -11.04 -18.87
CA SER A 73 -3.79 -11.26 -19.50
C SER A 73 -3.65 -11.58 -20.98
N TYR A 74 -4.73 -12.07 -21.57
CA TYR A 74 -4.97 -12.19 -23.00
C TYR A 74 -6.04 -11.21 -23.47
N ALA A 75 -6.34 -10.18 -22.68
CA ALA A 75 -7.45 -9.24 -22.91
C ALA A 75 -7.47 -8.67 -24.34
N GLU A 76 -6.31 -8.34 -24.92
CA GLU A 76 -6.20 -7.79 -26.28
C GLU A 76 -6.60 -8.77 -27.40
N VAL A 77 -6.66 -10.08 -27.10
CA VAL A 77 -6.99 -11.15 -28.06
C VAL A 77 -8.19 -12.00 -27.62
N THR A 78 -8.76 -11.71 -26.45
CA THR A 78 -9.96 -12.38 -25.94
C THR A 78 -11.19 -11.62 -26.41
N GLY A 79 -11.94 -12.21 -27.34
CA GLY A 79 -13.22 -11.66 -27.78
C GLY A 79 -14.23 -11.55 -26.64
N VAL A 80 -15.17 -10.61 -26.76
CA VAL A 80 -16.21 -10.36 -25.75
C VAL A 80 -17.44 -11.26 -25.91
N GLU A 81 -17.47 -12.11 -26.93
CA GLU A 81 -18.56 -13.05 -27.17
C GLU A 81 -18.19 -14.45 -26.68
N ASP A 82 -19.14 -15.10 -26.05
CA ASP A 82 -19.04 -16.51 -25.69
C ASP A 82 -18.97 -17.37 -26.98
N LEU A 83 -17.94 -18.20 -27.08
CA LEU A 83 -17.67 -19.00 -28.29
C LEU A 83 -18.76 -20.02 -28.62
N TYR A 84 -19.62 -20.39 -27.65
CA TYR A 84 -20.63 -21.43 -27.83
C TYR A 84 -22.02 -20.85 -28.11
N THR A 85 -22.36 -19.74 -27.46
CA THR A 85 -23.67 -19.11 -27.54
C THR A 85 -23.69 -17.87 -28.44
N GLY A 86 -22.52 -17.31 -28.77
CA GLY A 86 -22.38 -16.07 -29.53
C GLY A 86 -22.93 -14.84 -28.78
N LYS A 87 -23.22 -14.98 -27.48
CA LYS A 87 -23.72 -13.87 -26.67
C LYS A 87 -22.54 -13.10 -26.09
N THR A 88 -22.68 -11.79 -26.00
CA THR A 88 -21.73 -10.95 -25.28
C THR A 88 -21.67 -11.38 -23.81
N LEU A 89 -20.46 -11.72 -23.36
CA LEU A 89 -20.14 -12.03 -21.98
C LEU A 89 -20.33 -10.78 -21.13
N ASP A 90 -20.71 -10.94 -19.87
CA ASP A 90 -20.59 -9.84 -18.94
C ASP A 90 -19.11 -9.49 -18.68
N PHE A 91 -18.86 -8.29 -18.16
CA PHE A 91 -17.49 -7.80 -17.99
C PHE A 91 -16.67 -8.67 -17.03
N ASP A 92 -17.30 -9.20 -15.98
CA ASP A 92 -16.63 -9.96 -14.93
C ASP A 92 -16.21 -11.33 -15.47
N GLU A 93 -17.14 -12.02 -16.14
CA GLU A 93 -16.91 -13.27 -16.83
C GLU A 93 -15.82 -13.14 -17.90
N TRP A 94 -15.85 -12.08 -18.70
CA TRP A 94 -14.81 -11.81 -19.67
C TRP A 94 -13.43 -11.56 -19.02
N CYS A 95 -13.36 -10.84 -17.90
CA CYS A 95 -12.10 -10.62 -17.18
C CYS A 95 -11.47 -11.94 -16.74
N HIS A 96 -12.28 -12.86 -16.21
CA HIS A 96 -11.81 -14.20 -15.86
C HIS A 96 -11.31 -14.95 -17.08
N GLN A 97 -12.02 -14.92 -18.21
CA GLN A 97 -11.56 -15.55 -19.44
C GLN A 97 -10.23 -14.96 -19.94
N ALA A 98 -10.07 -13.64 -19.86
CA ALA A 98 -8.86 -12.95 -20.28
C ALA A 98 -7.63 -13.29 -19.40
N VAL A 99 -7.81 -13.58 -18.11
CA VAL A 99 -6.70 -13.78 -17.16
C VAL A 99 -6.37 -15.26 -16.91
N ARG A 100 -7.38 -16.15 -16.94
CA ARG A 100 -7.32 -17.54 -16.43
C ARG A 100 -6.22 -18.45 -17.00
N LEU A 101 -5.63 -18.11 -18.15
CA LEU A 101 -4.61 -18.94 -18.81
C LEU A 101 -3.16 -18.51 -18.51
N LYS A 102 -2.95 -17.42 -17.76
CA LYS A 102 -1.61 -16.94 -17.41
C LYS A 102 -1.21 -17.44 -16.03
N GLN A 103 0.03 -17.94 -15.93
CA GLN A 103 0.60 -18.25 -14.63
C GLN A 103 0.93 -16.92 -13.91
N LEU A 104 0.28 -16.71 -12.77
CA LEU A 104 0.51 -15.55 -11.93
C LEU A 104 1.70 -15.78 -10.98
N PRO A 105 2.41 -14.70 -10.58
CA PRO A 105 3.43 -14.80 -9.54
C PRO A 105 2.85 -15.27 -8.21
N ASP A 106 3.69 -15.92 -7.39
CA ASP A 106 3.30 -16.38 -6.06
C ASP A 106 2.75 -15.23 -5.21
N GLY A 107 1.61 -15.48 -4.56
CA GLY A 107 0.94 -14.50 -3.70
C GLY A 107 0.03 -13.50 -4.43
N ILE A 108 -0.07 -13.55 -5.76
CA ILE A 108 -1.03 -12.75 -6.53
C ILE A 108 -2.15 -13.67 -7.01
N SER A 109 -3.36 -13.45 -6.48
CA SER A 109 -4.56 -14.13 -6.98
C SER A 109 -5.07 -13.47 -8.26
N GLU A 110 -5.83 -14.24 -9.04
CA GLU A 110 -6.56 -13.75 -10.21
C GLU A 110 -7.43 -12.53 -9.87
N GLU A 111 -8.23 -12.62 -8.81
CA GLU A 111 -9.05 -11.51 -8.30
C GLU A 111 -8.23 -10.25 -8.00
N THR A 112 -7.05 -10.43 -7.39
CA THR A 112 -6.18 -9.30 -7.05
C THR A 112 -5.70 -8.59 -8.30
N LEU A 113 -5.35 -9.36 -9.34
CA LEU A 113 -4.93 -8.81 -10.62
C LEU A 113 -6.09 -8.12 -11.34
N ILE A 114 -7.26 -8.77 -11.43
CA ILE A 114 -8.46 -8.21 -12.08
C ILE A 114 -8.85 -6.90 -11.40
N GLN A 115 -8.89 -6.87 -10.07
CA GLN A 115 -9.21 -5.65 -9.32
C GLN A 115 -8.16 -4.55 -9.53
N PHE A 116 -6.88 -4.90 -9.59
CA PHE A 116 -5.80 -3.95 -9.82
C PHE A 116 -5.81 -3.36 -11.24
N MET A 117 -6.19 -4.16 -12.24
CA MET A 117 -6.22 -3.79 -13.67
C MET A 117 -7.61 -3.42 -14.18
N ARG A 118 -8.61 -3.31 -13.29
CA ARG A 118 -10.03 -3.21 -13.64
C ARG A 118 -10.33 -2.13 -14.67
N ASP A 119 -9.78 -0.93 -14.48
CA ASP A 119 -10.03 0.20 -15.39
C ASP A 119 -9.44 -0.05 -16.78
N ASP A 120 -8.25 -0.66 -16.84
CA ASP A 120 -7.59 -0.95 -18.12
C ASP A 120 -8.31 -2.09 -18.86
N LEU A 121 -8.71 -3.14 -18.14
CA LEU A 121 -9.53 -4.23 -18.66
C LEU A 121 -10.89 -3.72 -19.15
N LYS A 122 -11.51 -2.79 -18.42
CA LYS A 122 -12.79 -2.19 -18.80
C LYS A 122 -12.69 -1.38 -20.08
N ALA A 123 -11.61 -0.62 -20.26
CA ALA A 123 -11.36 0.12 -21.48
C ALA A 123 -11.25 -0.80 -22.71
N ILE A 124 -10.57 -1.95 -22.57
CA ILE A 124 -10.47 -2.95 -23.64
C ILE A 124 -11.84 -3.57 -23.94
N TYR A 125 -12.54 -4.03 -22.89
CA TYR A 125 -13.86 -4.64 -23.04
C TYR A 125 -14.86 -3.71 -23.74
N ASP A 126 -14.94 -2.44 -23.31
CA ASP A 126 -15.87 -1.47 -23.90
C ASP A 126 -15.54 -1.19 -25.37
N ALA A 127 -14.25 -1.14 -25.73
CA ALA A 127 -13.82 -0.98 -27.11
C ALA A 127 -14.20 -2.18 -27.99
N GLU A 128 -14.07 -3.41 -27.47
CA GLU A 128 -14.46 -4.62 -28.20
C GLU A 128 -15.99 -4.76 -28.33
N VAL A 129 -16.75 -4.45 -27.27
CA VAL A 129 -18.22 -4.42 -27.33
C VAL A 129 -18.69 -3.42 -28.39
N ALA A 130 -18.09 -2.24 -28.45
CA ALA A 130 -18.43 -1.23 -29.46
C ALA A 130 -18.23 -1.76 -30.89
N LYS A 131 -17.10 -2.44 -31.16
CA LYS A 131 -16.82 -3.06 -32.47
C LYS A 131 -17.82 -4.15 -32.86
N CYS A 132 -18.32 -4.92 -31.89
CA CYS A 132 -19.33 -5.95 -32.14
C CYS A 132 -20.74 -5.38 -32.40
N THR A 133 -20.99 -4.12 -32.02
CA THR A 133 -22.29 -3.45 -32.21
C THR A 133 -22.39 -2.57 -33.46
N GLU A 134 -21.29 -2.38 -34.20
CA GLU A 134 -21.23 -1.69 -35.51
C GLU A 134 -21.52 -2.65 -36.69
#